data_AF-A0A519T5E6-F1
#
_entry.id   AF-A0A519T5E6-F1
#
_cell.length_a   1.000
_cell.length_b   1.000
_cell.length_c   1.000
_cell.angle_alpha   90.00
_cell.angle_beta   90.00
_cell.angle_gamma   90.00
#
_symmetry.space_group_name_H-M   'P 1'
#
loop_
_entity.id
_entity.type
_entity.pdbx_description
1 polymer ?
#
loop_
_entity_poly.entity_id
_entity_poly.type
_entity_poly.pdbx_seq_one_letter_code
_entity_poly.pdbx_strand_id
1 'polypeptide(L)'
;MKQLDFVKGMMLVMGLTIQADQYTPHLRLAPGNKLLANISRARDWTAKRDAYAVPGRLPERDLGFRFGDYGQLNRLLWEEDEQVTPGYGDGSIAVADEVLPTDYDMATLPFAATQISKQVPGLLQLLNFEASDLTVSPPTYDAIEAKPRLVLRPDGPIFHGQLIMVPATPTTAAVMASYTSVASYFDSFDLSLVLDKTVLTDYWADMRAALDETRVLTENFRLTAQDISQLDYSLPIWLGDFGDYFLLSKVSEFDARRSTEIVLIRLNAKHLPPPVIPGVDSKEWYSLEWYGPEWY
;
A
#
# COMPACT_ATOMS: atom_id res chain seq x y z
N MET A 1 3.65 15.88 16.50
CA MET A 1 2.73 15.20 15.57
C MET A 1 1.29 15.45 15.98
N LYS A 2 0.39 15.82 15.06
CA LYS A 2 -1.06 15.95 15.36
C LYS A 2 -1.73 14.58 15.25
N GLN A 3 -2.89 14.41 15.90
CA GLN A 3 -3.67 13.16 15.83
C GLN A 3 -4.04 12.78 14.38
N LEU A 4 -4.36 13.76 13.55
CA LEU A 4 -4.67 13.54 12.14
C LEU A 4 -3.48 12.97 11.36
N ASP A 5 -2.27 13.45 11.64
CA ASP A 5 -1.05 12.98 10.96
C ASP A 5 -0.76 11.53 11.33
N PHE A 6 -0.93 11.18 12.61
CA PHE A 6 -0.82 9.80 13.07
C PHE A 6 -1.78 8.86 12.34
N VAL A 7 -3.06 9.25 12.24
CA VAL A 7 -4.08 8.45 11.54
C VAL A 7 -3.73 8.28 10.06
N LYS A 8 -3.33 9.36 9.37
CA LYS A 8 -2.88 9.28 7.97
C LYS A 8 -1.66 8.37 7.80
N GLY A 9 -0.68 8.47 8.69
CA GLY A 9 0.50 7.60 8.69
C GLY A 9 0.13 6.13 8.84
N MET A 10 -0.75 5.79 9.77
CA MET A 10 -1.25 4.42 9.93
C MET A 10 -2.01 3.93 8.71
N MET A 11 -2.80 4.79 8.07
CA MET A 11 -3.53 4.43 6.86
C MET A 11 -2.60 4.13 5.68
N LEU A 12 -1.51 4.89 5.55
CA LEU A 12 -0.47 4.62 4.55
C LEU A 12 0.26 3.30 4.86
N VAL A 13 0.72 3.11 6.10
CA VAL A 13 1.42 1.87 6.50
C VAL A 13 0.54 0.64 6.32
N MET A 14 -0.77 0.76 6.53
CA MET A 14 -1.71 -0.35 6.38
C MET A 14 -2.36 -0.43 4.98
N GLY A 15 -1.98 0.45 4.05
CA GLY A 15 -2.55 0.49 2.69
C GLY A 15 -4.07 0.66 2.67
N LEU A 16 -4.65 1.45 3.58
CA LEU A 16 -6.11 1.57 3.71
C LEU A 16 -6.69 2.55 2.70
N THR A 17 -7.74 2.10 2.01
CA THR A 17 -8.61 2.94 1.20
C THR A 17 -9.74 3.51 2.04
N ILE A 18 -10.10 4.77 1.79
CA ILE A 18 -11.15 5.49 2.52
C ILE A 18 -12.39 5.58 1.65
N GLN A 19 -13.52 5.20 2.24
CA GLN A 19 -14.84 5.45 1.67
C GLN A 19 -15.60 6.31 2.67
N ALA A 20 -15.88 7.56 2.30
CA ALA A 20 -16.77 8.42 3.08
C ALA A 20 -18.22 8.05 2.76
N ASP A 21 -19.03 7.81 3.79
CA ASP A 21 -20.47 7.75 3.63
C ASP A 21 -21.01 9.16 3.35
N GLN A 22 -21.87 9.29 2.34
CA GLN A 22 -22.45 10.58 1.94
C GLN A 22 -23.57 11.03 2.87
N TYR A 23 -24.19 10.12 3.63
CA TYR A 23 -25.37 10.37 4.45
C TYR A 23 -25.09 10.22 5.95
N THR A 24 -24.01 9.52 6.32
CA THR A 24 -23.61 9.35 7.72
C THR A 24 -22.19 9.85 7.96
N PRO A 25 -21.86 10.34 9.17
CA PRO A 25 -20.52 10.82 9.50
C PRO A 25 -19.52 9.67 9.74
N HIS A 26 -19.71 8.53 9.07
CA HIS A 26 -18.88 7.36 9.21
C HIS A 26 -17.93 7.22 8.03
N LEU A 27 -16.68 6.89 8.35
CA LEU A 27 -15.66 6.53 7.37
C LEU A 27 -15.52 5.01 7.37
N ARG A 28 -15.59 4.41 6.19
CA ARG A 28 -15.29 2.99 6.00
C ARG A 28 -13.85 2.88 5.50
N LEU A 29 -13.06 2.10 6.21
CA LEU A 29 -11.68 1.78 5.84
C LEU A 29 -11.64 0.37 5.28
N ALA A 30 -11.06 0.18 4.10
CA ALA A 30 -10.87 -1.12 3.49
C ALA A 30 -9.38 -1.35 3.19
N PRO A 31 -8.81 -2.52 3.55
CA PRO A 31 -7.43 -2.87 3.19
C PRO A 31 -7.21 -2.86 1.67
N GLY A 32 -6.06 -2.34 1.24
CA GLY A 32 -5.63 -2.23 -0.16
C GLY A 32 -5.05 -3.52 -0.76
N ASN A 33 -5.35 -4.66 -0.15
CA ASN A 33 -5.08 -6.00 -0.67
C ASN A 33 -6.37 -6.85 -0.77
N LYS A 34 -7.52 -6.21 -0.55
CA LYS A 34 -8.81 -6.90 -0.47
C LYS A 34 -9.42 -7.08 -1.85
N LEU A 35 -9.06 -6.24 -2.82
CA LEU A 35 -9.63 -6.28 -4.16
C LEU A 35 -9.17 -7.52 -4.92
N LEU A 36 -7.86 -7.80 -4.95
CA LEU A 36 -7.32 -9.01 -5.56
C LEU A 36 -7.84 -10.28 -4.86
N ALA A 37 -8.00 -10.26 -3.53
CA ALA A 37 -8.60 -11.36 -2.79
C ALA A 37 -10.08 -11.63 -3.13
N ASN A 38 -10.79 -10.62 -3.65
CA ASN A 38 -12.22 -10.69 -3.96
C ASN A 38 -12.53 -10.96 -5.44
N ILE A 39 -11.54 -11.33 -6.25
CA ILE A 39 -11.75 -11.61 -7.69
C ILE A 39 -12.85 -12.66 -7.93
N SER A 40 -12.91 -13.70 -7.10
CA SER A 40 -13.96 -14.73 -7.16
C SER A 40 -15.38 -14.20 -6.88
N ARG A 41 -15.48 -13.02 -6.29
CA ARG A 41 -16.73 -12.33 -5.93
C ARG A 41 -16.95 -11.08 -6.79
N ALA A 42 -16.25 -10.96 -7.92
CA ALA A 42 -16.36 -9.82 -8.82
C ALA A 42 -17.82 -9.61 -9.27
N ARG A 43 -18.21 -8.35 -9.42
CA ARG A 43 -19.53 -7.99 -9.90
C ARG A 43 -19.52 -7.92 -11.41
N ASP A 44 -20.38 -8.71 -12.05
CA ASP A 44 -20.58 -8.61 -13.49
C ASP A 44 -21.43 -7.37 -13.83
N TRP A 45 -20.80 -6.39 -14.46
CA TRP A 45 -21.46 -5.17 -14.94
C TRP A 45 -21.55 -5.11 -16.47
N THR A 46 -21.27 -6.21 -17.16
CA THR A 46 -21.29 -6.29 -18.64
C THR A 46 -22.62 -5.79 -19.20
N ALA A 47 -23.74 -6.29 -18.67
CA ALA A 47 -25.08 -5.90 -19.12
C ALA A 47 -25.51 -4.48 -18.71
N LYS A 48 -24.77 -3.83 -17.80
CA LYS A 48 -25.08 -2.48 -17.30
C LYS A 48 -24.37 -1.39 -18.08
N ARG A 49 -23.37 -1.76 -18.88
CA ARG A 49 -22.64 -0.84 -19.74
C ARG A 49 -23.61 -0.19 -20.73
N ASP A 50 -23.67 1.14 -20.73
CA ASP A 50 -24.44 1.91 -21.70
C ASP A 50 -23.57 2.23 -22.91
N ALA A 51 -23.05 1.19 -23.57
CA ALA A 51 -22.38 1.34 -24.83
C ALA A 51 -23.43 1.52 -25.93
N TYR A 52 -23.85 2.77 -26.18
CA TYR A 52 -24.60 3.07 -27.39
C TYR A 52 -23.70 2.75 -28.59
N ALA A 53 -23.93 1.59 -29.21
CA ALA A 53 -23.47 1.33 -30.56
C ALA A 53 -24.31 2.21 -31.49
N VAL A 54 -23.87 3.45 -31.72
CA VAL A 54 -24.40 4.22 -32.84
C VAL A 54 -23.99 3.48 -34.12
N PRO A 55 -24.92 3.11 -35.01
CA PRO A 55 -24.55 2.48 -36.27
C PRO A 55 -23.54 3.35 -37.02
N GLY A 56 -22.31 2.85 -37.19
CA GLY A 56 -21.21 3.57 -37.86
C GLY A 56 -20.30 4.42 -36.95
N ARG A 57 -20.53 4.48 -35.63
CA ARG A 57 -19.61 5.11 -34.66
C ARG A 57 -19.39 4.17 -33.48
N LEU A 58 -18.14 3.74 -33.26
CA LEU A 58 -17.77 3.13 -31.98
C LEU A 58 -18.11 4.13 -30.87
N PRO A 59 -18.68 3.69 -29.73
CA PRO A 59 -18.86 4.59 -28.60
C PRO A 59 -17.51 5.24 -28.28
N GLU A 60 -17.50 6.55 -28.05
CA GLU A 60 -16.28 7.26 -27.66
C GLU A 60 -15.81 6.65 -26.34
N ARG A 61 -14.70 5.92 -26.40
CA ARG A 61 -14.03 5.35 -25.24
C ARG A 61 -12.90 6.30 -24.89
N ASP A 62 -12.94 6.86 -23.69
CA ASP A 62 -11.79 7.59 -23.19
C ASP A 62 -10.89 6.58 -22.46
N LEU A 63 -9.84 6.16 -23.16
CA LEU A 63 -8.79 5.32 -22.63
C LEU A 63 -7.64 6.22 -22.16
N GLY A 64 -7.56 6.37 -20.84
CA GLY A 64 -6.42 7.02 -20.20
C GLY A 64 -5.31 6.01 -19.94
N PHE A 65 -4.06 6.41 -20.11
CA PHE A 65 -2.89 5.62 -19.68
C PHE A 65 -2.27 6.15 -18.39
N ARG A 66 -2.94 7.13 -17.76
CA ARG A 66 -2.50 7.77 -16.52
C ARG A 66 -3.62 7.82 -15.49
N PHE A 67 -3.33 7.32 -14.29
CA PHE A 67 -4.16 7.47 -13.11
C PHE A 67 -3.44 8.29 -12.02
N GLY A 68 -3.83 9.55 -11.84
CA GLY A 68 -3.19 10.45 -10.87
C GLY A 68 -1.77 10.85 -11.26
N ASP A 69 -1.03 11.39 -10.28
CA ASP A 69 0.37 11.78 -10.44
C ASP A 69 1.27 10.66 -9.89
N TYR A 70 2.10 10.07 -10.73
CA TYR A 70 3.08 9.05 -10.37
C TYR A 70 4.29 9.11 -11.31
N GLY A 71 5.40 8.55 -10.86
CA GLY A 71 6.65 8.44 -11.61
C GLY A 71 6.99 7.01 -12.00
N GLN A 72 8.15 6.84 -12.62
CA GLN A 72 8.75 5.52 -12.88
C GLN A 72 9.15 4.86 -11.56
N LEU A 73 9.64 5.64 -10.60
CA LEU A 73 9.96 5.19 -9.25
C LEU A 73 9.13 5.99 -8.23
N ASN A 74 8.11 5.35 -7.66
CA ASN A 74 7.20 5.95 -6.70
C ASN A 74 7.64 5.62 -5.28
N ARG A 75 8.10 6.62 -4.53
CA ARG A 75 8.76 6.41 -3.24
C ARG A 75 7.81 6.68 -2.07
N LEU A 76 7.81 5.78 -1.10
CA LEU A 76 7.22 5.99 0.22
C LEU A 76 8.37 6.03 1.22
N LEU A 77 8.46 7.11 1.98
CA LEU A 77 9.64 7.42 2.79
C LEU A 77 9.26 7.45 4.28
N TRP A 78 10.17 7.06 5.17
CA TRP A 78 10.10 7.41 6.59
C TRP A 78 10.62 8.83 6.82
N GLU A 79 10.26 9.46 7.94
CA GLU A 79 10.86 10.73 8.35
C GLU A 79 12.34 10.50 8.66
N GLU A 80 13.21 11.35 8.12
CA GLU A 80 14.65 11.27 8.37
C GLU A 80 15.00 11.68 9.80
N ASP A 81 15.93 10.93 10.40
CA ASP A 81 16.45 11.14 11.75
C ASP A 81 17.97 10.89 11.70
N GLU A 82 18.77 11.84 12.18
CA GLU A 82 20.24 11.79 12.15
C GLU A 82 20.83 10.57 12.86
N GLN A 83 20.06 9.95 13.78
CA GLN A 83 20.47 8.76 14.50
C GLN A 83 20.24 7.45 13.73
N VAL A 84 19.65 7.53 12.54
CA VAL A 84 19.28 6.42 11.68
C VAL A 84 20.08 6.52 10.37
N THR A 85 20.42 5.37 9.77
CA THR A 85 21.05 5.39 8.45
C THR A 85 20.08 6.01 7.43
N PRO A 86 20.49 6.99 6.61
CA PRO A 86 19.60 7.64 5.64
C PRO A 86 18.91 6.63 4.73
N GLY A 87 17.61 6.80 4.51
CA GLY A 87 16.77 5.90 3.72
C GLY A 87 16.52 4.51 4.31
N TYR A 88 16.86 4.26 5.58
CA TYR A 88 16.62 2.97 6.20
C TYR A 88 15.12 2.69 6.35
N GLY A 89 14.65 1.59 5.77
CA GLY A 89 13.25 1.17 5.87
C GLY A 89 12.34 1.77 4.80
N ASP A 90 12.85 2.66 3.95
CA ASP A 90 12.12 3.23 2.83
C ASP A 90 11.72 2.17 1.80
N GLY A 91 10.80 2.55 0.90
CA GLY A 91 10.39 1.66 -0.16
C GLY A 91 9.89 2.37 -1.40
N SER A 92 9.77 1.61 -2.49
CA SER A 92 9.37 2.14 -3.78
C SER A 92 8.56 1.16 -4.63
N ILE A 93 7.67 1.72 -5.45
CA ILE A 93 6.92 1.00 -6.47
C ILE A 93 7.42 1.47 -7.84
N ALA A 94 8.04 0.55 -8.58
CA ALA A 94 8.47 0.80 -9.95
C ALA A 94 7.33 0.62 -10.95
N VAL A 95 7.26 1.49 -11.94
CA VAL A 95 6.30 1.46 -13.06
C VAL A 95 7.06 1.52 -14.37
N ALA A 96 6.80 0.55 -15.25
CA ALA A 96 7.46 0.43 -16.55
C ALA A 96 6.80 1.32 -17.62
N ASP A 97 6.83 2.63 -17.40
CA ASP A 97 6.39 3.64 -18.39
C ASP A 97 7.43 4.76 -18.49
N GLU A 98 8.19 4.74 -19.59
CA GLU A 98 9.29 5.67 -19.85
C GLU A 98 8.84 7.13 -20.04
N VAL A 99 7.55 7.38 -20.25
CA VAL A 99 6.99 8.72 -20.46
C VAL A 99 6.74 9.44 -19.12
N LEU A 100 6.78 8.72 -18.01
CA LEU A 100 6.62 9.27 -16.66
C LEU A 100 7.91 9.95 -16.15
N PRO A 101 7.81 10.91 -15.22
CA PRO A 101 8.98 11.44 -14.52
C PRO A 101 9.73 10.31 -13.80
N THR A 102 11.06 10.42 -13.69
CA THR A 102 11.91 9.35 -13.14
C THR A 102 11.56 9.00 -11.70
N ASP A 103 11.35 10.01 -10.87
CA ASP A 103 11.11 9.86 -9.44
C ASP A 103 9.85 10.63 -9.04
N TYR A 104 9.09 10.03 -8.14
CA TYR A 104 7.91 10.65 -7.54
C TYR A 104 7.79 10.24 -6.08
N ASP A 105 7.82 11.23 -5.18
CA ASP A 105 7.63 11.00 -3.76
C ASP A 105 6.13 10.99 -3.44
N MET A 106 5.58 9.80 -3.19
CA MET A 106 4.15 9.62 -2.92
C MET A 106 3.76 10.22 -1.57
N ALA A 107 4.56 9.92 -0.54
CA ALA A 107 4.38 10.43 0.81
C ALA A 107 5.64 10.20 1.65
N THR A 108 5.79 11.05 2.67
CA THR A 108 6.70 10.83 3.79
C THR A 108 5.85 10.54 5.03
N LEU A 109 6.11 9.43 5.70
CA LEU A 109 5.46 9.04 6.95
C LEU A 109 5.90 9.99 8.07
N PRO A 110 5.01 10.30 9.05
CA PRO A 110 5.33 11.20 10.16
C PRO A 110 6.13 10.50 11.28
N PHE A 111 6.84 9.43 10.94
CA PHE A 111 7.60 8.61 11.88
C PHE A 111 8.97 8.36 11.30
N ALA A 112 9.99 8.31 12.15
CA ALA A 112 11.31 7.83 11.77
C ALA A 112 11.40 6.31 11.89
N ALA A 113 12.17 5.70 10.99
CA ALA A 113 12.50 4.29 11.06
C ALA A 113 13.36 3.96 12.29
N THR A 114 13.39 2.69 12.71
CA THR A 114 14.19 2.27 13.88
C THR A 114 15.09 1.10 13.57
N GLN A 115 16.39 1.26 13.83
CA GLN A 115 17.40 0.23 13.61
C GLN A 115 17.59 -0.65 14.84
N ILE A 116 18.30 -1.77 14.66
CA ILE A 116 18.77 -2.60 15.76
C ILE A 116 20.02 -1.95 16.36
N SER A 117 20.12 -1.93 17.69
CA SER A 117 21.28 -1.41 18.40
C SER A 117 22.55 -2.19 18.03
N LYS A 118 23.57 -1.46 17.59
CA LYS A 118 24.91 -2.03 17.36
C LYS A 118 25.57 -2.49 18.66
N GLN A 119 25.23 -1.84 19.79
CA GLN A 119 25.81 -2.11 21.11
C GLN A 119 25.13 -3.29 21.80
N VAL A 120 23.82 -3.46 21.57
CA VAL A 120 23.03 -4.56 22.13
C VAL A 120 22.29 -5.27 21.00
N PRO A 121 22.94 -6.24 20.33
CA PRO A 121 22.33 -6.97 19.23
C PRO A 121 20.99 -7.60 19.63
N GLY A 122 19.98 -7.45 18.78
CA GLY A 122 18.63 -7.98 19.01
C GLY A 122 17.66 -7.03 19.72
N LEU A 123 18.12 -5.86 20.20
CA LEU A 123 17.24 -4.80 20.71
C LEU A 123 17.18 -3.62 19.75
N LEU A 124 16.08 -2.88 19.79
CA LEU A 124 15.96 -1.63 19.05
C LEU A 124 16.96 -0.59 19.56
N GLN A 125 17.52 0.19 18.64
CA GLN A 125 18.33 1.34 18.96
C GLN A 125 17.43 2.42 19.57
N LEU A 126 17.63 2.67 20.87
CA LEU A 126 17.04 3.82 21.53
C LEU A 126 17.85 5.08 21.19
N LEU A 127 17.26 6.25 21.47
CA LEU A 127 17.93 7.52 21.24
C LEU A 127 19.21 7.61 22.05
N ASN A 128 20.31 7.96 21.38
CA ASN A 128 21.60 8.17 22.00
C ASN A 128 21.76 9.66 22.31
N PHE A 129 22.11 9.97 23.55
CA PHE A 129 22.40 11.33 24.00
C PHE A 129 23.90 11.45 24.24
N GLU A 130 24.56 12.37 23.55
CA GLU A 130 25.96 12.68 23.82
C GLU A 130 26.07 13.48 25.11
N ALA A 131 26.97 13.08 26.00
CA ALA A 131 27.21 13.80 27.24
C ALA A 131 28.08 15.02 26.95
N SER A 132 27.53 16.21 27.22
CA SER A 132 28.23 17.48 26.98
C SER A 132 29.29 17.76 28.03
N ASP A 133 29.06 17.32 29.27
CA ASP A 133 30.04 17.36 30.35
C ASP A 133 29.85 16.18 31.30
N LEU A 134 30.85 15.30 31.33
CA LEU A 134 30.92 14.12 32.21
C LEU A 134 31.49 14.45 33.60
N THR A 135 31.97 15.68 33.83
CA THR A 135 32.61 16.08 35.08
C THR A 135 31.62 16.58 36.14
N VAL A 136 30.38 16.87 35.73
CA VAL A 136 29.26 17.25 36.61
C VAL A 136 28.38 16.05 36.97
N SER A 137 27.76 16.10 38.16
CA SER A 137 26.87 15.05 38.67
C SER A 137 25.48 15.64 39.02
N PRO A 138 24.40 15.30 38.29
CA PRO A 138 24.38 14.37 37.17
C PRO A 138 25.07 14.95 35.90
N PRO A 139 25.54 14.09 34.98
CA PRO A 139 26.09 14.53 33.71
C PRO A 139 25.07 15.37 32.93
N THR A 140 25.56 16.35 32.19
CA THR A 140 24.72 17.11 31.24
C THR A 140 24.80 16.45 29.87
N TYR A 141 23.71 16.52 29.11
CA TYR A 141 23.59 15.92 27.79
C TYR A 141 23.17 16.96 26.76
N ASP A 142 23.60 16.77 25.53
CA ASP A 142 23.17 17.61 24.42
C ASP A 142 21.69 17.37 24.11
N ALA A 143 20.99 18.46 23.80
CA ALA A 143 19.61 18.39 23.36
C ALA A 143 19.57 17.82 21.93
N ILE A 144 18.78 16.77 21.75
CA ILE A 144 18.51 16.18 20.43
C ILE A 144 17.03 16.37 20.08
N GLU A 145 16.75 16.62 18.80
CA GLU A 145 15.39 16.60 18.29
C GLU A 145 14.97 15.15 18.03
N ALA A 146 14.20 14.57 18.95
CA ALA A 146 13.69 13.21 18.80
C ALA A 146 12.51 13.16 17.83
N LYS A 147 12.61 12.35 16.78
CA LYS A 147 11.46 12.02 15.91
C LYS A 147 10.62 10.90 16.49
N PRO A 148 9.28 10.93 16.32
CA PRO A 148 8.41 9.83 16.77
C PRO A 148 8.74 8.55 15.98
N ARG A 149 8.66 7.39 16.64
CA ARG A 149 9.01 6.08 16.06
C ARG A 149 7.82 5.14 16.15
N LEU A 150 7.61 4.37 15.08
CA LEU A 150 6.62 3.29 15.05
C LEU A 150 7.35 1.95 15.15
N VAL A 151 6.86 1.09 16.04
CA VAL A 151 7.42 -0.26 16.25
C VAL A 151 6.28 -1.25 16.38
N LEU A 152 6.55 -2.47 15.97
CA LEU A 152 5.62 -3.58 16.12
C LEU A 152 5.96 -4.34 17.39
N ARG A 153 4.90 -4.79 18.06
CA ARG A 153 5.02 -5.67 19.22
C ARG A 153 4.46 -7.03 18.80
N PRO A 154 5.25 -8.12 18.87
CA PRO A 154 4.72 -9.44 18.62
C PRO A 154 3.67 -9.80 19.67
N ASP A 155 2.58 -10.43 19.22
CA ASP A 155 1.70 -11.19 20.10
C ASP A 155 2.35 -12.55 20.35
N GLY A 156 3.30 -12.58 21.30
CA GLY A 156 4.14 -13.75 21.53
C GLY A 156 4.72 -13.82 22.95
N PRO A 157 5.45 -14.91 23.27
CA PRO A 157 6.04 -15.10 24.59
C PRO A 157 7.04 -13.98 24.89
N ILE A 158 7.11 -13.61 26.18
CA ILE A 158 8.03 -12.59 26.66
C ILE A 158 9.46 -13.05 26.38
N PHE A 159 10.28 -12.20 25.77
CA PHE A 159 11.68 -12.49 25.55
C PHE A 159 12.45 -12.36 26.87
N HIS A 160 13.13 -13.44 27.25
CA HIS A 160 14.07 -13.44 28.35
C HIS A 160 15.48 -13.35 27.77
N GLY A 161 16.14 -12.22 27.99
CA GLY A 161 17.51 -11.98 27.55
C GLY A 161 18.45 -11.86 28.74
N GLN A 162 19.73 -12.16 28.51
CA GLN A 162 20.80 -11.93 29.47
C GLN A 162 21.81 -10.96 28.86
N LEU A 163 22.00 -9.81 29.49
CA LEU A 163 23.13 -8.94 29.20
C LEU A 163 24.31 -9.43 30.03
N ILE A 164 25.36 -9.86 29.35
CA ILE A 164 26.63 -10.24 29.97
C ILE A 164 27.58 -9.07 29.77
N MET A 165 27.79 -8.26 30.81
CA MET A 165 28.86 -7.28 30.79
C MET A 165 30.18 -8.01 31.03
N VAL A 166 30.97 -8.16 29.96
CA VAL A 166 32.33 -8.69 30.04
C VAL A 166 33.27 -7.52 30.31
N PRO A 167 33.86 -7.41 31.51
CA PRO A 167 34.81 -6.34 31.80
C PRO A 167 36.04 -6.47 30.90
N ALA A 168 36.61 -5.32 30.51
CA ALA A 168 37.80 -5.26 29.65
C ALA A 168 39.02 -5.98 30.24
N THR A 169 39.05 -6.16 31.56
CA THR A 169 40.06 -6.91 32.30
C THR A 169 39.49 -8.25 32.77
N PRO A 170 40.13 -9.39 32.46
CA PRO A 170 39.60 -10.74 32.71
C PRO A 170 39.53 -11.15 34.19
N THR A 171 39.86 -10.26 35.12
CA THR A 171 39.93 -10.54 36.56
C THR A 171 38.64 -10.23 37.32
N THR A 172 37.65 -9.60 36.69
CA THR A 172 36.41 -9.20 37.35
C THR A 172 35.25 -10.08 36.87
N ALA A 173 34.40 -10.53 37.79
CA ALA A 173 33.25 -11.35 37.46
C ALA A 173 32.33 -10.60 36.46
N ALA A 174 31.88 -11.29 35.42
CA ALA A 174 30.91 -10.73 34.49
C ALA A 174 29.62 -10.40 35.26
N VAL A 175 29.14 -9.17 35.12
CA VAL A 175 27.83 -8.80 35.68
C VAL A 175 26.79 -9.29 34.69
N MET A 176 26.01 -10.30 35.11
CA MET A 176 24.86 -10.77 34.35
C MET A 176 23.61 -10.02 34.78
N ALA A 177 23.06 -9.19 33.91
CA ALA A 177 21.74 -8.61 34.08
C ALA A 177 20.74 -9.41 33.24
N SER A 178 19.79 -10.08 33.89
CA SER A 178 18.67 -10.71 33.20
C SER A 178 17.56 -9.70 33.00
N TYR A 179 16.99 -9.64 31.80
CA TYR A 179 15.83 -8.83 31.49
C TYR A 179 14.73 -9.68 30.86
N THR A 180 13.50 -9.31 31.18
CA THR A 180 12.28 -9.94 30.67
C THR A 180 11.49 -8.83 29.99
N SER A 181 11.41 -8.85 28.66
CA SER A 181 10.76 -7.81 27.88
C SER A 181 9.95 -8.38 26.74
N VAL A 182 8.88 -7.70 26.36
CA VAL A 182 8.24 -7.96 25.07
C VAL A 182 9.09 -7.25 24.02
N ALA A 183 9.86 -8.01 23.23
CA ALA A 183 10.76 -7.43 22.25
C ALA A 183 9.93 -6.81 21.12
N SER A 184 9.89 -5.48 21.07
CA SER A 184 9.39 -4.77 19.89
C SER A 184 10.43 -4.79 18.78
N TYR A 185 9.99 -4.78 17.53
CA TYR A 185 10.85 -4.74 16.37
C TYR A 185 10.34 -3.73 15.33
N PHE A 186 11.23 -3.31 14.45
CA PHE A 186 10.90 -2.54 13.26
C PHE A 186 11.07 -3.40 12.01
N ASP A 187 12.17 -4.17 11.96
CA ASP A 187 12.45 -5.12 10.90
C ASP A 187 12.51 -6.54 11.47
N SER A 188 11.58 -7.41 11.05
CA SER A 188 11.58 -8.84 11.37
C SER A 188 11.27 -9.67 10.14
N PHE A 189 11.46 -10.99 10.22
CA PHE A 189 11.24 -11.91 9.11
C PHE A 189 9.76 -12.09 8.75
N ASP A 190 8.87 -12.15 9.74
CA ASP A 190 7.47 -12.50 9.52
C ASP A 190 6.59 -11.27 9.27
N LEU A 191 6.88 -10.17 9.97
CA LEU A 191 6.17 -8.91 9.84
C LEU A 191 7.17 -7.76 9.98
N SER A 192 7.22 -6.84 9.01
CA SER A 192 8.20 -5.76 9.00
C SER A 192 7.53 -4.42 8.71
N LEU A 193 8.06 -3.35 9.30
CA LEU A 193 7.73 -1.97 8.91
C LEU A 193 8.68 -1.48 7.81
N VAL A 194 9.69 -2.25 7.40
CA VAL A 194 10.46 -1.95 6.19
C VAL A 194 9.51 -2.01 5.00
N LEU A 195 9.40 -0.89 4.28
CA LEU A 195 8.31 -0.67 3.34
C LEU A 195 8.34 -1.65 2.17
N ASP A 196 9.51 -1.89 1.58
CA ASP A 196 9.65 -2.84 0.48
C ASP A 196 9.46 -4.31 0.89
N LYS A 197 9.70 -4.65 2.17
CA LYS A 197 9.62 -6.05 2.62
C LYS A 197 8.17 -6.51 2.79
N THR A 198 7.36 -5.72 3.49
CA THR A 198 6.01 -6.14 3.90
C THR A 198 4.95 -5.13 3.51
N VAL A 199 5.13 -3.83 3.79
CA VAL A 199 4.06 -2.84 3.61
C VAL A 199 3.63 -2.70 2.15
N LEU A 200 4.58 -2.40 1.25
CA LEU A 200 4.28 -2.19 -0.16
C LEU A 200 3.99 -3.51 -0.89
N THR A 201 4.52 -4.63 -0.39
CA THR A 201 4.33 -5.96 -0.98
C THR A 201 2.96 -6.55 -0.61
N ASP A 202 2.56 -6.47 0.66
CA ASP A 202 1.39 -7.17 1.17
C ASP A 202 0.17 -6.27 1.33
N TYR A 203 0.34 -5.01 1.75
CA TYR A 203 -0.78 -4.10 2.02
C TYR A 203 -1.15 -3.21 0.83
N TRP A 204 -0.21 -2.96 -0.08
CA TRP A 204 -0.42 -2.15 -1.30
C TRP A 204 -0.52 -3.00 -2.57
N ALA A 205 -0.78 -4.30 -2.44
CA ALA A 205 -0.82 -5.24 -3.56
C ALA A 205 -1.80 -4.81 -4.67
N ASP A 206 -3.01 -4.34 -4.30
CA ASP A 206 -4.01 -3.92 -5.28
C ASP A 206 -3.54 -2.67 -6.05
N MET A 207 -2.88 -1.73 -5.37
CA MET A 207 -2.34 -0.52 -5.99
C MET A 207 -1.19 -0.85 -6.94
N ARG A 208 -0.30 -1.78 -6.56
CA ARG A 208 0.75 -2.27 -7.45
C ARG A 208 0.17 -2.90 -8.71
N ALA A 209 -0.87 -3.71 -8.57
CA ALA A 209 -1.54 -4.33 -9.71
C ALA A 209 -2.26 -3.34 -10.63
N ALA A 210 -2.74 -2.21 -10.10
CA ALA A 210 -3.36 -1.14 -10.88
C ALA A 210 -2.32 -0.22 -11.57
N LEU A 211 -1.14 -0.06 -10.97
CA LEU A 211 -0.02 0.70 -11.54
C LEU A 211 0.79 -0.10 -12.57
N ASP A 212 0.77 -1.43 -12.49
CA ASP A 212 1.40 -2.33 -13.45
C ASP A 212 0.62 -2.31 -14.77
N GLU A 213 1.07 -1.53 -15.76
CA GLU A 213 0.33 -1.22 -17.01
C GLU A 213 -1.04 -0.54 -16.79
N THR A 214 -1.04 0.65 -16.17
CA THR A 214 -2.26 1.42 -15.95
C THR A 214 -3.03 1.67 -17.25
N ARG A 215 -4.26 1.12 -17.31
CA ARG A 215 -5.24 1.43 -18.35
C ARG A 215 -6.52 1.88 -17.68
N VAL A 216 -6.81 3.17 -17.79
CA VAL A 216 -8.03 3.80 -17.29
C VAL A 216 -9.09 3.76 -18.39
N LEU A 217 -10.25 3.25 -18.04
CA LEU A 217 -11.43 3.18 -18.90
C LEU A 217 -12.52 4.08 -18.30
N THR A 218 -12.89 5.13 -19.03
CA THR A 218 -14.02 5.98 -18.65
C THR A 218 -15.21 5.68 -19.55
N GLU A 219 -16.31 5.17 -18.98
CA GLU A 219 -17.50 4.79 -19.73
C GLU A 219 -18.79 5.05 -18.96
N ASN A 220 -19.92 5.08 -19.69
CA ASN A 220 -21.25 5.27 -19.13
C ASN A 220 -21.91 3.94 -18.79
N PHE A 221 -22.56 3.86 -17.63
CA PHE A 221 -23.28 2.68 -17.15
C PHE A 221 -24.69 3.06 -16.68
N ARG A 222 -25.66 2.18 -16.94
CA ARG A 222 -27.02 2.24 -16.37
C ARG A 222 -27.03 1.55 -15.02
N LEU A 223 -26.71 2.32 -13.98
CA LEU A 223 -26.75 1.84 -12.61
C LEU A 223 -28.17 1.96 -12.03
N THR A 224 -28.51 1.05 -11.11
CA THR A 224 -29.74 1.14 -10.32
C THR A 224 -29.46 1.80 -8.96
N ALA A 225 -30.49 2.30 -8.28
CA ALA A 225 -30.36 2.82 -6.92
C ALA A 225 -29.81 1.76 -5.93
N GLN A 226 -30.09 0.47 -6.18
CA GLN A 226 -29.54 -0.63 -5.41
C GLN A 226 -28.03 -0.81 -5.65
N ASP A 227 -27.55 -0.60 -6.88
CA ASP A 227 -26.13 -0.72 -7.19
C ASP A 227 -25.28 0.30 -6.45
N ILE A 228 -25.81 1.53 -6.36
CA ILE A 228 -25.18 2.63 -5.63
C ILE A 228 -25.25 2.41 -4.11
N SER A 229 -26.40 2.00 -3.59
CA SER A 229 -26.53 1.77 -2.13
C SER A 229 -25.68 0.60 -1.63
N GLN A 230 -25.42 -0.39 -2.50
CA GLN A 230 -24.57 -1.54 -2.21
C GLN A 230 -23.16 -1.39 -2.76
N LEU A 231 -22.74 -0.19 -3.19
CA LEU A 231 -21.44 0.01 -3.82
C LEU A 231 -20.30 -0.30 -2.84
N ASP A 232 -19.35 -1.12 -3.28
CA ASP A 232 -18.17 -1.48 -2.49
C ASP A 232 -16.95 -1.44 -3.41
N TYR A 233 -16.08 -0.46 -3.20
CA TYR A 233 -14.86 -0.28 -4.02
C TYR A 233 -13.82 -1.38 -3.77
N SER A 234 -14.01 -2.24 -2.77
CA SER A 234 -13.15 -3.42 -2.53
C SER A 234 -13.57 -4.66 -3.32
N LEU A 235 -14.59 -4.55 -4.18
CA LEU A 235 -15.02 -5.61 -5.08
C LEU A 235 -14.63 -5.26 -6.52
N PRO A 236 -13.92 -6.16 -7.23
CA PRO A 236 -13.64 -5.98 -8.65
C PRO A 236 -14.91 -5.96 -9.48
N ILE A 237 -14.86 -5.26 -10.60
CA ILE A 237 -15.90 -5.26 -11.63
C ILE A 237 -15.41 -6.12 -12.80
N TRP A 238 -16.22 -7.09 -13.21
CA TRP A 238 -15.99 -7.87 -14.42
C TRP A 238 -16.73 -7.25 -15.59
N LEU A 239 -16.02 -7.06 -16.71
CA LEU A 239 -16.60 -6.66 -17.99
C LEU A 239 -16.30 -7.72 -19.05
N GLY A 240 -17.31 -8.51 -19.40
CA GLY A 240 -17.22 -9.61 -20.35
C GLY A 240 -16.86 -9.18 -21.78
N ASP A 241 -17.21 -7.96 -22.19
CA ASP A 241 -16.81 -7.41 -23.49
C ASP A 241 -15.29 -7.29 -23.64
N PHE A 242 -14.58 -7.10 -22.52
CA PHE A 242 -13.13 -6.97 -22.47
C PHE A 242 -12.46 -8.26 -21.97
N GLY A 243 -13.21 -9.15 -21.33
CA GLY A 243 -12.67 -10.38 -20.74
C GLY A 243 -11.74 -10.13 -19.56
N ASP A 244 -11.94 -9.02 -18.82
CA ASP A 244 -11.03 -8.56 -17.78
C ASP A 244 -11.72 -8.03 -16.53
N TYR A 245 -10.93 -7.93 -15.45
CA TYR A 245 -11.31 -7.34 -14.17
C TYR A 245 -10.83 -5.90 -14.03
N PHE A 246 -11.66 -5.08 -13.40
CA PHE A 246 -11.43 -3.65 -13.23
C PHE A 246 -11.62 -3.24 -11.77
N LEU A 247 -10.75 -2.35 -11.30
CA LEU A 247 -10.93 -1.58 -10.07
C LEU A 247 -11.86 -0.39 -10.36
N LEU A 248 -12.88 -0.23 -9.51
CA LEU A 248 -13.71 0.96 -9.51
C LEU A 248 -12.94 2.13 -8.90
N SER A 249 -12.67 3.18 -9.68
CA SER A 249 -11.97 4.36 -9.18
C SER A 249 -12.94 5.47 -8.78
N LYS A 250 -13.88 5.80 -9.67
CA LYS A 250 -14.81 6.91 -9.47
C LYS A 250 -16.17 6.60 -10.08
N VAL A 251 -17.21 7.00 -9.38
CA VAL A 251 -18.58 7.08 -9.90
C VAL A 251 -18.96 8.56 -9.92
N SER A 252 -19.33 9.08 -11.09
CA SER A 252 -19.87 10.44 -11.23
C SER A 252 -21.25 10.56 -10.59
N GLU A 253 -21.82 11.77 -10.55
CA GLU A 253 -23.11 12.01 -9.89
C GLU A 253 -24.20 11.06 -10.45
N PHE A 254 -24.83 10.29 -9.55
CA PHE A 254 -25.80 9.28 -9.91
C PHE A 254 -27.19 9.87 -10.14
N ASP A 255 -27.79 9.54 -11.27
CA ASP A 255 -29.21 9.79 -11.59
C ASP A 255 -29.83 8.50 -12.15
N ALA A 256 -30.84 7.96 -11.46
CA ALA A 256 -31.51 6.72 -11.86
C ALA A 256 -32.17 6.79 -13.26
N ARG A 257 -32.37 7.99 -13.82
CA ARG A 257 -32.98 8.20 -15.15
C ARG A 257 -31.96 8.28 -16.28
N ARG A 258 -30.67 8.40 -15.96
CA ARG A 258 -29.61 8.66 -16.93
C ARG A 258 -28.47 7.67 -16.71
N SER A 259 -27.61 7.56 -17.71
CA SER A 259 -26.38 6.79 -17.56
C SER A 259 -25.40 7.60 -16.74
N THR A 260 -24.68 6.90 -15.87
CA THR A 260 -23.67 7.46 -14.97
C THR A 260 -22.30 7.16 -15.55
N GLU A 261 -21.45 8.18 -15.62
CA GLU A 261 -20.06 8.02 -16.01
C GLU A 261 -19.28 7.37 -14.87
N ILE A 262 -18.47 6.38 -15.22
CA ILE A 262 -17.68 5.59 -14.28
C ILE A 262 -16.25 5.51 -14.81
N VAL A 263 -15.29 5.73 -13.91
CA VAL A 263 -13.87 5.56 -14.18
C VAL A 263 -13.43 4.24 -13.57
N LEU A 264 -12.92 3.37 -14.43
CA LEU A 264 -12.43 2.05 -14.13
C LEU A 264 -10.93 1.96 -14.41
N ILE A 265 -10.19 1.20 -13.62
CA ILE A 265 -8.77 0.92 -13.86
C ILE A 265 -8.64 -0.58 -14.11
N ARG A 266 -8.11 -0.96 -15.28
CA ARG A 266 -7.87 -2.37 -15.59
C ARG A 266 -6.83 -2.92 -14.62
N LEU A 267 -7.11 -4.09 -14.06
CA LEU A 267 -6.13 -4.82 -13.25
C LEU A 267 -5.23 -5.64 -14.17
N ASN A 268 -3.94 -5.63 -13.92
CA ASN A 268 -3.02 -6.41 -14.74
C ASN A 268 -3.22 -7.92 -14.53
N ALA A 269 -3.38 -8.65 -15.63
CA ALA A 269 -3.60 -10.10 -15.65
C ALA A 269 -2.54 -10.92 -14.90
N LYS A 270 -1.30 -10.41 -14.78
CA LYS A 270 -0.23 -11.06 -14.01
C LYS A 270 -0.57 -11.26 -12.54
N HIS A 271 -1.39 -10.38 -11.96
CA HIS A 271 -1.79 -10.44 -10.55
C HIS A 271 -3.15 -11.11 -10.35
N LEU A 272 -3.78 -11.59 -11.43
CA LEU A 272 -5.11 -12.17 -11.40
C LEU A 272 -5.02 -13.69 -11.59
N PRO A 273 -5.90 -14.47 -10.94
CA PRO A 273 -6.12 -15.85 -11.36
C PRO A 273 -6.69 -15.85 -12.79
N PRO A 274 -6.52 -16.95 -13.55
CA PRO A 274 -7.16 -17.09 -14.86
C PRO A 274 -8.66 -16.79 -14.74
N PRO A 275 -9.24 -16.01 -15.68
CA PRO A 275 -10.60 -15.53 -15.55
C PRO A 275 -11.59 -16.69 -15.41
N VAL A 276 -12.33 -16.70 -14.30
CA VAL A 276 -13.44 -17.63 -14.09
C VAL A 276 -14.71 -16.88 -14.50
N ILE A 277 -15.24 -17.21 -15.68
CA ILE A 277 -16.51 -16.66 -16.15
C ILE A 277 -17.62 -17.19 -15.21
N PRO A 278 -18.41 -16.34 -14.53
CA PRO A 278 -19.52 -16.81 -13.72
C PRO A 278 -20.52 -17.59 -14.59
N GLY A 279 -20.56 -18.91 -14.42
CA GLY A 279 -21.48 -19.81 -15.12
C GLY A 279 -20.93 -20.59 -16.32
N VAL A 280 -19.61 -20.57 -16.59
CA VAL A 280 -19.01 -21.40 -17.65
C VAL A 280 -17.79 -22.15 -17.10
N ASP A 281 -17.83 -23.49 -17.17
CA ASP A 281 -16.69 -24.34 -16.80
C ASP A 281 -15.47 -24.03 -17.67
N SER A 282 -14.35 -23.84 -16.99
CA SER A 282 -13.05 -23.40 -17.50
C SER A 282 -12.64 -24.01 -18.84
N LYS A 283 -12.55 -23.17 -19.88
CA LYS A 283 -11.69 -23.41 -21.04
C LYS A 283 -10.91 -22.14 -21.41
N GLU A 284 -9.62 -22.25 -21.14
CA GLU A 284 -8.45 -21.61 -21.74
C GLU A 284 -8.69 -20.40 -22.65
N TRP A 285 -8.28 -19.22 -22.20
CA TRP A 285 -7.90 -18.11 -23.08
C TRP A 285 -6.69 -17.37 -22.49
N TYR A 286 -5.49 -17.75 -22.92
CA TYR A 286 -4.35 -16.86 -23.02
C TYR A 286 -3.80 -17.01 -24.45
N SER A 287 -3.27 -15.91 -24.99
CA SER A 287 -2.76 -15.71 -26.36
C SER A 287 -3.83 -15.53 -27.45
N LEU A 288 -4.33 -14.31 -27.55
CA LEU A 288 -4.55 -13.65 -28.84
C LEU A 288 -4.37 -12.14 -28.59
N GLU A 289 -3.11 -11.75 -28.35
CA GLU A 289 -2.70 -10.40 -28.72
C GLU A 289 -3.01 -10.26 -30.22
N TRP A 290 -4.00 -9.43 -30.52
CA TRP A 290 -4.32 -9.03 -31.88
C TRP A 290 -3.17 -8.16 -32.40
N TYR A 291 -2.12 -8.79 -32.92
CA TYR A 291 -1.38 -8.19 -34.02
C TYR A 291 -2.32 -8.23 -35.22
N GLY A 292 -2.91 -7.09 -35.54
CA GLY A 292 -3.64 -6.92 -36.80
C GLY A 292 -2.72 -7.33 -37.97
N PRO A 293 -3.27 -7.91 -39.04
CA PRO A 293 -2.44 -8.28 -40.17
C PRO A 293 -1.90 -7.01 -40.81
N GLU A 294 -0.59 -6.82 -40.75
CA GLU A 294 0.13 -5.87 -41.58
C GLU A 294 -0.14 -6.23 -43.05
N TRP A 295 -1.07 -5.49 -43.66
CA TRP A 295 -1.17 -5.36 -45.10
C TRP A 295 -0.84 -3.89 -45.43
N TYR A 296 0.43 -3.62 -45.70
CA TYR A 296 0.97 -2.94 -46.90
C TYR A 296 2.47 -2.72 -46.75
#